data_AF-A0A354Z823-F1
#
_entry.id   AF-A0A354Z823-F1
#
_cell.length_a   1.000
_cell.length_b   1.000
_cell.length_c   1.000
_cell.angle_alpha   90.00
_cell.angle_beta   90.00
_cell.angle_gamma   90.00
#
_symmetry.space_group_name_H-M   'P 1'
#
loop_
_entity.id
_entity.type
_entity.pdbx_description
1 polymer ?
#
loop_
_entity_poly.entity_id
_entity_poly.type
_entity_poly.pdbx_seq_one_letter_code
_entity_poly.pdbx_strand_id
1 'polypeptide(L)'
;MLYWRKWFYDLDNRAAQETGYLFEPILASAIGGTPVSAKRSPVRRLHDPSKGRQVDCIKQELAYEFKMRVTSAASGQGRWGEELQFPVDCVESGFKPVLIVLDPTPNHKLEELIRVFDQVGGQTFVGDSAWQHLEAQAGSVMSIFLERYIRQLLAAMSRDVSGPLPPMAVQLRDRGHVEFLIGDERLLVERTGDPMHADAEDLPEDISD
;
A
#
# COMPACT_ATOMS: atom_id res chain seq x y z
N MET A 1 -8.96 -13.55 -11.20
CA MET A 1 -7.96 -12.49 -11.41
C MET A 1 -7.31 -11.97 -10.12
N LEU A 2 -8.04 -11.80 -9.00
CA LEU A 2 -7.43 -11.36 -7.73
C LEU A 2 -6.45 -12.37 -7.08
N TYR A 3 -6.62 -13.67 -7.37
CA TYR A 3 -5.69 -14.76 -6.98
C TYR A 3 -4.25 -14.50 -7.45
N TRP A 4 -4.10 -14.11 -8.72
CA TRP A 4 -2.82 -13.77 -9.31
C TRP A 4 -2.30 -12.43 -8.81
N ARG A 5 -3.19 -11.45 -8.57
CA ARG A 5 -2.81 -10.15 -8.02
C ARG A 5 -2.11 -10.28 -6.67
N LYS A 6 -2.57 -11.17 -5.75
CA LYS A 6 -1.92 -11.45 -4.45
C LYS A 6 -0.49 -11.99 -4.57
N TRP A 7 -0.21 -12.85 -5.56
CA TRP A 7 1.13 -13.40 -5.78
C TRP A 7 2.04 -12.47 -6.58
N PHE A 8 1.43 -11.67 -7.45
CA PHE A 8 2.09 -10.54 -8.05
C PHE A 8 2.40 -9.42 -7.05
N TYR A 9 2.00 -9.42 -5.77
CA TYR A 9 2.45 -8.35 -4.84
C TYR A 9 3.99 -8.25 -4.73
N ASP A 10 4.70 -9.36 -4.92
CA ASP A 10 6.18 -9.39 -4.91
C ASP A 10 6.80 -9.17 -6.30
N LEU A 11 6.04 -9.31 -7.39
CA LEU A 11 6.49 -9.16 -8.80
C LEU A 11 5.94 -7.90 -9.51
N ASP A 12 4.82 -7.38 -9.05
CA ASP A 12 4.00 -6.28 -9.56
C ASP A 12 3.38 -5.53 -8.37
N ASN A 13 4.15 -4.56 -7.90
CA ASN A 13 3.77 -3.63 -6.85
C ASN A 13 2.56 -2.74 -7.25
N ARG A 14 2.18 -2.69 -8.54
CA ARG A 14 1.07 -1.85 -9.03
C ARG A 14 -0.28 -2.41 -8.61
N ALA A 15 -0.50 -3.71 -8.76
CA ALA A 15 -1.74 -4.35 -8.31
C ALA A 15 -1.94 -4.20 -6.79
N ALA A 16 -0.84 -4.20 -6.03
CA ALA A 16 -0.84 -3.93 -4.61
C ALA A 16 -1.32 -2.51 -4.28
N GLN A 17 -0.78 -1.53 -4.99
CA GLN A 17 -1.13 -0.12 -4.86
C GLN A 17 -2.59 0.16 -5.25
N GLU A 18 -3.08 -0.39 -6.36
CA GLU A 18 -4.48 -0.21 -6.77
C GLU A 18 -5.47 -0.73 -5.73
N THR A 19 -5.13 -1.83 -5.07
CA THR A 19 -5.93 -2.37 -3.97
C THR A 19 -5.88 -1.45 -2.75
N GLY A 20 -4.71 -0.88 -2.44
CA GLY A 20 -4.56 0.16 -1.40
C GLY A 20 -5.46 1.37 -1.66
N TYR A 21 -5.40 1.94 -2.86
CA TYR A 21 -6.21 3.10 -3.27
C TYR A 21 -7.72 2.87 -3.17
N LEU A 22 -8.18 1.63 -3.32
CA LEU A 22 -9.59 1.30 -3.11
C LEU A 22 -9.97 1.32 -1.62
N PHE A 23 -9.14 0.77 -0.75
CA PHE A 23 -9.48 0.59 0.67
C PHE A 23 -9.15 1.81 1.53
N GLU A 24 -8.08 2.54 1.23
CA GLU A 24 -7.60 3.69 2.01
C GLU A 24 -8.69 4.75 2.25
N PRO A 25 -9.44 5.23 1.23
CA PRO A 25 -10.51 6.21 1.46
C PRO A 25 -11.66 5.66 2.29
N ILE A 26 -11.94 4.36 2.16
CA ILE A 26 -13.00 3.68 2.92
C ILE A 26 -12.59 3.58 4.38
N LEU A 27 -11.35 3.19 4.67
CA LEU A 27 -10.80 3.13 6.02
C LEU A 27 -10.77 4.52 6.66
N ALA A 28 -10.28 5.54 5.93
CA ALA A 28 -10.24 6.92 6.38
C ALA A 28 -11.64 7.43 6.77
N SER A 29 -12.62 7.22 5.89
CA SER A 29 -14.01 7.62 6.12
C SER A 29 -14.64 6.84 7.26
N ALA A 30 -14.37 5.54 7.37
CA ALA A 30 -14.93 4.67 8.39
C ALA A 30 -14.48 5.07 9.80
N ILE A 31 -13.23 5.52 9.95
CA ILE A 31 -12.73 6.02 11.23
C ILE A 31 -13.08 7.51 11.47
N GLY A 32 -13.80 8.15 10.54
CA GLY A 32 -14.20 9.56 10.63
C GLY A 32 -13.04 10.54 10.41
N GLY A 33 -11.99 10.13 9.70
CA GLY A 33 -10.90 11.00 9.29
C GLY A 33 -11.04 11.47 7.84
N THR A 34 -10.02 12.14 7.32
CA THR A 34 -10.03 12.75 5.99
C THR A 34 -8.74 12.43 5.25
N PRO A 35 -8.78 11.81 4.06
CA PRO A 35 -7.59 11.66 3.22
C PRO A 35 -7.13 13.03 2.70
N VAL A 36 -5.82 13.26 2.68
CA VAL A 36 -5.28 14.57 2.31
C VAL A 36 -4.20 14.45 1.24
N SER A 37 -4.44 15.09 0.09
CA SER A 37 -3.47 15.16 -0.99
C SER A 37 -2.29 16.06 -0.61
N ALA A 38 -1.12 15.79 -1.21
CA ALA A 38 0.11 16.56 -0.95
C ALA A 38 -0.07 18.08 -1.11
N LYS A 39 -0.89 18.53 -2.08
CA LYS A 39 -1.14 19.96 -2.34
C LYS A 39 -1.83 20.67 -1.18
N ARG A 40 -2.78 20.01 -0.51
CA ARG A 40 -3.58 20.59 0.59
C ARG A 40 -3.16 20.11 1.98
N SER A 41 -2.13 19.27 2.04
CA SER A 41 -1.73 18.64 3.29
C SER A 41 -1.22 19.65 4.31
N PRO A 42 -1.68 19.57 5.57
CA PRO A 42 -1.07 20.31 6.66
C PRO A 42 0.29 19.70 7.06
N VAL A 43 0.57 18.45 6.68
CA VAL A 43 1.88 17.80 6.87
C VAL A 43 2.82 18.25 5.76
N ARG A 44 3.98 18.80 6.13
CA ARG A 44 5.01 19.31 5.21
C ARG A 44 6.23 18.39 5.21
N ARG A 45 6.88 18.30 4.05
CA ARG A 45 8.14 17.57 3.93
C ARG A 45 9.25 18.34 4.64
N LEU A 46 10.01 17.70 5.53
CA LEU A 46 11.06 18.35 6.31
C LEU A 46 12.11 19.04 5.41
N HIS A 47 12.52 18.39 4.33
CA HIS A 47 13.56 18.90 3.43
C HIS A 47 13.07 19.96 2.44
N ASP A 48 11.74 20.10 2.27
CA ASP A 48 11.13 21.11 1.41
C ASP A 48 9.76 21.49 1.97
N PRO A 49 9.71 22.40 2.96
CA PRO A 49 8.46 22.78 3.62
C PRO A 49 7.43 23.44 2.68
N SER A 50 7.84 23.86 1.48
CA SER A 50 6.93 24.37 0.45
C SER A 50 6.06 23.26 -0.17
N LYS A 51 6.47 22.00 -0.01
CA LYS A 51 5.73 20.83 -0.50
C LYS A 51 5.04 20.10 0.65
N GLY A 52 3.75 19.87 0.50
CA GLY A 52 3.02 19.00 1.43
C GLY A 52 3.27 17.52 1.16
N ARG A 53 2.90 16.72 2.16
CA ARG A 53 2.99 15.27 2.16
C ARG A 53 1.61 14.67 1.93
N GLN A 54 1.46 13.70 1.05
CA GLN A 54 0.21 12.95 0.99
C GLN A 54 0.05 12.16 2.31
N VAL A 55 -1.13 12.22 2.90
CA VAL A 55 -1.48 11.51 4.14
C VAL A 55 -2.75 10.74 3.89
N ASP A 56 -2.73 9.44 4.15
CA ASP A 56 -3.86 8.56 3.85
C ASP A 56 -5.09 8.94 4.67
N CYS A 57 -4.88 9.39 5.90
CA CYS A 57 -5.95 9.91 6.74
C CYS A 57 -5.44 10.84 7.84
N ILE A 58 -6.08 11.99 8.01
CA ILE A 58 -5.95 12.83 9.20
C ILE A 58 -7.23 12.74 10.02
N LYS A 59 -7.08 12.50 11.33
CA LYS A 59 -8.17 12.57 12.31
C LYS A 59 -7.64 13.30 13.54
N GLN A 60 -8.13 14.52 13.77
CA GLN A 60 -7.62 15.39 14.84
C GLN A 60 -6.10 15.59 14.70
N GLU A 61 -5.33 15.29 15.75
CA GLU A 61 -3.86 15.40 15.76
C GLU A 61 -3.15 14.13 15.26
N LEU A 62 -3.89 13.14 14.75
CA LEU A 62 -3.33 11.88 14.25
C LEU A 62 -3.21 11.91 12.73
N ALA A 63 -2.02 11.58 12.23
CA ALA A 63 -1.73 11.38 10.81
C ALA A 63 -1.47 9.89 10.56
N TYR A 64 -2.37 9.26 9.82
CA TYR A 64 -2.35 7.83 9.55
C TYR A 64 -1.65 7.53 8.22
N GLU A 65 -0.84 6.47 8.24
CA GLU A 65 -0.39 5.77 7.04
C GLU A 65 -0.94 4.33 7.08
N PHE A 66 -1.67 3.96 6.04
CA PHE A 66 -2.31 2.67 5.88
C PHE A 66 -1.50 1.80 4.93
N LYS A 67 -1.18 0.58 5.34
CA LYS A 67 -0.52 -0.41 4.48
C LYS A 67 -1.28 -1.73 4.52
N MET A 68 -1.62 -2.23 3.34
CA MET A 68 -2.16 -3.58 3.21
C MET A 68 -1.12 -4.63 3.61
N ARG A 69 0.10 -4.53 3.07
CA ARG A 69 1.26 -5.37 3.37
C ARG A 69 2.53 -4.56 3.09
N VAL A 70 3.56 -4.71 3.92
CA VAL A 70 4.91 -4.20 3.61
C VAL A 70 5.67 -5.27 2.84
N THR A 71 6.00 -5.01 1.58
CA THR A 71 6.75 -5.94 0.73
C THR A 71 8.22 -5.55 0.64
N SER A 72 9.10 -6.52 0.37
CA SER A 72 10.52 -6.22 0.11
C SER A 72 10.74 -5.60 -1.28
N ALA A 73 9.76 -5.75 -2.19
CA ALA A 73 9.75 -5.23 -3.55
C ALA A 73 9.50 -3.70 -3.60
N ALA A 74 10.43 -2.91 -3.07
CA ALA A 74 10.39 -1.46 -3.28
C ALA A 74 10.80 -1.16 -4.72
N SER A 75 9.91 -0.51 -5.46
CA SER A 75 10.26 0.17 -6.71
C SER A 75 11.20 1.34 -6.37
N GLY A 76 12.50 1.10 -6.35
CA GLY A 76 13.54 2.10 -6.10
C GLY A 76 13.76 2.46 -4.62
N GLN A 77 15.03 2.61 -4.24
CA GLN A 77 15.48 3.03 -2.91
C GLN A 77 14.90 4.39 -2.47
N GLY A 78 14.53 5.26 -3.42
CA GLY A 78 13.93 6.57 -3.15
C GLY A 78 12.56 6.50 -2.46
N ARG A 79 11.67 5.58 -2.87
CA ARG A 79 10.33 5.44 -2.25
C ARG A 79 10.42 4.94 -0.82
N TRP A 80 11.37 4.05 -0.51
CA TRP A 80 11.58 3.57 0.86
C TRP A 80 12.05 4.70 1.78
N GLY A 81 12.97 5.55 1.31
CA GLY A 81 13.40 6.73 2.05
C GLY A 81 12.24 7.69 2.35
N GLU A 82 11.28 7.84 1.42
CA GLU A 82 10.08 8.63 1.69
C GLU A 82 9.22 8.02 2.79
N GLU A 83 9.01 6.69 2.81
CA GLU A 83 8.25 6.01 3.87
C GLU A 83 8.91 6.18 5.25
N LEU A 84 10.24 6.06 5.32
CA LEU A 84 10.99 6.28 6.57
C LEU A 84 10.95 7.75 7.02
N GLN A 85 10.82 8.70 6.10
CA GLN A 85 10.77 10.12 6.43
C GLN A 85 9.38 10.57 6.93
N PHE A 86 8.31 9.85 6.57
CA PHE A 86 6.94 10.22 6.89
C PHE A 86 6.68 10.50 8.39
N PRO A 87 7.15 9.67 9.34
CA PRO A 87 6.88 9.91 10.77
C PRO A 87 7.49 11.21 11.26
N VAL A 88 8.68 11.55 10.77
CA VAL A 88 9.36 12.81 11.09
C VAL A 88 8.61 13.99 10.50
N ASP A 89 8.18 13.91 9.23
CA ASP A 89 7.37 14.94 8.58
C ASP A 89 6.07 15.23 9.39
N CYS A 90 5.45 14.19 9.94
CA CYS A 90 4.26 14.33 10.79
C CYS A 90 4.55 15.11 12.07
N VAL A 91 5.58 14.70 12.81
CA VAL A 91 5.91 15.33 14.11
C VAL A 91 6.31 16.78 13.94
N GLU A 92 7.14 17.10 12.94
CA GLU A 92 7.55 18.48 12.62
C GLU A 92 6.36 19.35 12.19
N SER A 93 5.30 18.73 11.68
CA SER A 93 4.04 19.40 11.33
C SER A 93 3.02 19.43 12.47
N GLY A 94 3.37 18.96 13.67
CA GLY A 94 2.50 18.95 14.84
C GLY A 94 1.48 17.79 14.89
N PHE A 95 1.70 16.73 14.11
CA PHE A 95 0.86 15.53 14.11
C PHE A 95 1.57 14.34 14.73
N LYS A 96 0.81 13.47 15.40
CA LYS A 96 1.29 12.18 15.85
C LYS A 96 1.13 11.14 14.72
N PRO A 97 2.23 10.54 14.24
CA PRO A 97 2.14 9.54 13.17
C PRO A 97 1.58 8.21 13.69
N VAL A 98 0.68 7.60 12.91
CA VAL A 98 0.06 6.30 13.21
C VAL A 98 0.22 5.37 12.01
N LEU A 99 0.95 4.27 12.18
CA LEU A 99 1.09 3.23 11.17
C LEU A 99 0.07 2.12 11.38
N ILE A 100 -0.69 1.78 10.34
CA ILE A 100 -1.61 0.64 10.31
C ILE A 100 -1.11 -0.32 9.24
N VAL A 101 -0.79 -1.56 9.62
CA VAL A 101 -0.40 -2.63 8.68
C VAL A 101 -1.35 -3.81 8.83
N LEU A 102 -2.16 -4.09 7.80
CA LEU A 102 -3.24 -5.08 7.91
C LEU A 102 -2.75 -6.53 7.79
N ASP A 103 -1.70 -6.77 7.01
CA ASP A 103 -1.04 -8.07 6.88
C ASP A 103 0.23 -8.15 7.76
N PRO A 104 0.26 -9.05 8.77
CA PRO A 104 1.36 -9.16 9.72
C PRO A 104 2.53 -10.02 9.24
N THR A 105 2.60 -10.37 7.94
CA THR A 105 3.68 -11.22 7.42
C THR A 105 5.06 -10.64 7.77
N PRO A 106 5.93 -11.40 8.46
CA PRO A 106 7.23 -10.89 8.89
C PRO A 106 8.10 -10.42 7.73
N ASN A 107 8.68 -9.23 7.88
CA ASN A 107 9.57 -8.60 6.90
C ASN A 107 10.52 -7.62 7.61
N HIS A 108 11.81 -7.65 7.31
CA HIS A 108 12.81 -6.72 7.87
C HIS A 108 12.45 -5.24 7.63
N LYS A 109 11.80 -4.93 6.51
CA LYS A 109 11.31 -3.57 6.20
C LYS A 109 10.17 -3.16 7.12
N LEU A 110 9.26 -4.08 7.45
CA LEU A 110 8.20 -3.80 8.41
C LEU A 110 8.80 -3.49 9.78
N GLU A 111 9.79 -4.27 10.23
CA GLU A 111 10.50 -4.00 11.49
C GLU A 111 11.21 -2.65 11.48
N GLU A 112 11.85 -2.28 10.37
CA GLU A 112 12.47 -0.98 10.21
C GLU A 112 11.46 0.17 10.29
N LEU A 113 10.34 0.04 9.58
CA LEU A 113 9.30 1.08 9.57
C LEU A 113 8.67 1.25 10.96
N ILE A 114 8.35 0.15 11.65
CA ILE A 114 7.88 0.18 13.05
C ILE A 114 8.86 0.96 13.93
N ARG A 115 10.17 0.65 13.84
CA ARG A 115 11.19 1.32 14.65
C ARG A 115 11.21 2.83 14.42
N VAL A 116 11.03 3.30 13.18
CA VAL A 116 11.05 4.74 12.89
C VAL A 116 9.80 5.44 13.44
N PHE A 117 8.62 4.84 13.34
CA PHE A 117 7.41 5.38 13.98
C PHE A 117 7.58 5.45 15.51
N ASP A 118 8.12 4.40 16.13
CA ASP A 118 8.33 4.34 17.58
C ASP A 118 9.35 5.39 18.06
N GLN A 119 10.44 5.62 17.31
CA GLN A 119 11.49 6.60 17.64
C GLN A 119 10.98 8.03 17.76
N VAL A 120 9.94 8.38 16.98
CA VAL A 120 9.32 9.72 17.02
C VAL A 120 8.13 9.81 17.96
N GLY A 121 7.87 8.75 18.76
CA GLY A 121 6.71 8.70 19.67
C GLY A 121 5.37 8.45 18.97
N GLY A 122 5.41 7.89 17.75
CA GLY A 122 4.24 7.48 16.98
C GLY A 122 3.53 6.27 17.57
N GLN A 123 2.54 5.76 16.84
CA GLN A 123 1.84 4.51 17.17
C GLN A 123 1.89 3.56 15.98
N THR A 124 2.02 2.27 16.26
CA THR A 124 2.02 1.25 15.22
C THR A 124 1.08 0.11 15.59
N PHE A 125 0.22 -0.27 14.66
CA PHE A 125 -0.69 -1.40 14.81
C PHE A 125 -0.56 -2.33 13.62
N VAL A 126 -0.35 -3.62 13.89
CA VAL A 126 -0.08 -4.65 12.87
C VAL A 126 -1.05 -5.82 13.04
N GLY A 127 -1.57 -6.36 11.93
CA GLY A 127 -2.45 -7.51 11.91
C GLY A 127 -3.72 -7.29 12.71
N ASP A 128 -4.02 -8.20 13.66
CA ASP A 128 -5.22 -8.09 14.48
C ASP A 128 -5.29 -6.81 15.32
N SER A 129 -4.15 -6.30 15.79
CA SER A 129 -4.12 -5.03 16.52
C SER A 129 -4.49 -3.83 15.64
N ALA A 130 -4.18 -3.91 14.34
CA ALA A 130 -4.58 -2.91 13.35
C ALA A 130 -6.10 -2.86 13.19
N TRP A 131 -6.73 -4.03 13.04
CA TRP A 131 -8.19 -4.15 12.95
C TRP A 131 -8.89 -3.67 14.22
N GLN A 132 -8.40 -4.08 15.39
CA GLN A 132 -8.94 -3.62 16.67
C GLN A 132 -8.87 -2.10 16.83
N HIS A 133 -7.75 -1.49 16.42
CA HIS A 133 -7.61 -0.03 16.43
C HIS A 133 -8.64 0.64 15.51
N LEU A 134 -8.74 0.17 14.26
CA LEU A 134 -9.68 0.73 13.28
C LEU A 134 -11.14 0.58 13.74
N GLU A 135 -11.53 -0.57 14.26
CA GLU A 135 -12.88 -0.83 14.79
C GLU A 135 -13.19 0.09 15.97
N ALA A 136 -12.25 0.26 16.90
CA ALA A 136 -12.41 1.18 18.02
C ALA A 136 -12.57 2.64 17.56
N GLN A 137 -11.79 3.06 16.55
CA GLN A 137 -11.88 4.41 15.99
C GLN A 137 -13.15 4.66 15.18
N ALA A 138 -13.69 3.62 14.53
CA ALA A 138 -14.92 3.68 13.73
C ALA A 138 -16.19 3.67 14.60
N GLY A 139 -16.12 3.15 15.82
CA GLY A 139 -17.25 3.04 16.73
C GLY A 139 -18.19 1.87 16.37
N SER A 140 -19.25 1.69 17.17
CA SER A 140 -20.07 0.48 17.18
C SER A 140 -20.83 0.19 15.88
N VAL A 141 -21.17 1.21 15.10
CA VAL A 141 -21.91 1.03 13.83
C VAL A 141 -20.95 0.76 12.68
N MET A 142 -19.92 1.58 12.54
CA MET A 142 -19.03 1.52 11.38
C MET A 142 -17.99 0.38 11.50
N SER A 143 -17.69 -0.09 12.70
CA SER A 143 -16.93 -1.34 12.91
C SER A 143 -17.61 -2.56 12.26
N ILE A 144 -18.95 -2.64 12.28
CA ILE A 144 -19.69 -3.72 11.59
C ILE A 144 -19.43 -3.69 10.09
N PHE A 145 -19.38 -2.49 9.51
CA PHE A 145 -19.07 -2.32 8.09
C PHE A 145 -17.62 -2.75 7.78
N LEU A 146 -16.65 -2.27 8.55
CA LEU A 146 -15.24 -2.65 8.41
C LEU A 146 -15.05 -4.17 8.47
N GLU A 147 -15.67 -4.81 9.46
CA GLU A 147 -15.58 -6.26 9.64
C GLU A 147 -16.17 -7.02 8.43
N ARG A 148 -17.42 -6.70 8.05
CA ARG A 148 -18.15 -7.47 7.02
C ARG A 148 -17.65 -7.20 5.60
N TYR A 149 -17.36 -5.96 5.27
CA TYR A 149 -17.13 -5.55 3.88
C TYR A 149 -15.66 -5.36 3.53
N ILE A 150 -14.77 -5.27 4.52
CA ILE A 150 -13.34 -5.17 4.28
C ILE A 150 -12.62 -6.39 4.84
N ARG A 151 -12.59 -6.58 6.18
CA ARG A 151 -11.75 -7.61 6.80
C ARG A 151 -12.11 -9.01 6.33
N GLN A 152 -13.39 -9.37 6.37
CA GLN A 152 -13.84 -10.70 5.92
C GLN A 152 -13.64 -10.92 4.43
N LEU A 153 -13.79 -9.88 3.61
CA LEU A 153 -13.55 -9.95 2.18
C LEU A 153 -12.07 -10.23 1.88
N LEU A 154 -11.16 -9.49 2.53
CA LEU A 154 -9.71 -9.71 2.44
C LEU A 154 -9.31 -11.11 2.93
N ALA A 155 -9.93 -11.58 4.02
CA ALA A 155 -9.69 -12.92 4.55
C ALA A 155 -10.22 -14.02 3.61
N ALA A 156 -11.39 -13.83 2.99
CA ALA A 156 -11.95 -14.75 1.99
C ALA A 156 -11.04 -14.82 0.76
N MET A 157 -10.62 -13.67 0.24
CA MET A 157 -9.63 -13.59 -0.84
C MET A 157 -8.32 -14.30 -0.51
N SER A 158 -7.95 -14.40 0.76
CA SER A 158 -6.76 -15.12 1.20
C SER A 158 -6.97 -16.63 1.32
N ARG A 159 -8.18 -17.09 1.66
CA ARG A 159 -8.52 -18.52 1.84
C ARG A 159 -8.71 -19.26 0.52
N ASP A 160 -9.23 -18.60 -0.51
CA ASP A 160 -9.44 -19.21 -1.84
C ASP A 160 -8.12 -19.50 -2.59
N VAL A 161 -6.97 -19.17 -1.99
CA VAL A 161 -5.62 -19.38 -2.55
C VAL A 161 -4.97 -20.66 -2.00
N SER A 162 -5.68 -21.50 -1.24
CA SER A 162 -5.11 -22.62 -0.47
C SER A 162 -4.69 -23.87 -1.29
N GLY A 163 -4.62 -23.78 -2.61
CA GLY A 163 -4.11 -24.86 -3.48
C GLY A 163 -2.61 -24.70 -3.76
N PRO A 164 -1.90 -25.80 -4.12
CA PRO A 164 -0.57 -25.65 -4.70
C PRO A 164 -0.66 -24.75 -5.93
N LEU A 165 0.22 -23.76 -6.00
CA LEU A 165 0.31 -22.93 -7.19
C LEU A 165 0.57 -23.81 -8.41
N PRO A 166 -0.06 -23.52 -9.56
CA PRO A 166 0.34 -24.18 -10.78
C PRO A 166 1.80 -23.79 -11.09
N PRO A 167 2.59 -24.71 -11.68
CA PRO A 167 3.98 -24.42 -12.02
C PRO A 167 4.07 -23.21 -12.94
N MET A 168 5.00 -22.30 -12.66
CA MET A 168 5.26 -21.12 -13.47
C MET A 168 6.66 -21.18 -14.08
N ALA A 169 6.76 -20.91 -15.37
CA ALA A 169 8.04 -20.72 -16.06
C ALA A 169 7.98 -19.50 -16.98
N VAL A 170 9.05 -18.71 -16.97
CA VAL A 170 9.25 -17.61 -17.92
C VAL A 170 10.45 -17.96 -18.78
N GLN A 171 10.24 -17.97 -20.10
CA GLN A 171 11.29 -18.32 -21.05
C GLN A 171 11.36 -17.28 -22.16
N LEU A 172 12.58 -16.88 -22.49
CA LEU A 172 12.83 -16.15 -23.72
C LEU A 172 12.78 -17.16 -24.88
N ARG A 173 11.75 -17.10 -25.72
CA ARG A 173 11.61 -18.01 -26.87
C ARG A 173 12.56 -17.62 -28.00
N ASP A 174 12.64 -16.32 -28.26
CA ASP A 174 13.56 -15.70 -29.21
C ASP A 174 13.78 -14.22 -28.83
N ARG A 175 14.46 -13.44 -29.68
CA ARG A 175 14.74 -12.02 -29.41
C ARG A 175 13.49 -11.16 -29.27
N GLY A 176 12.38 -11.55 -29.87
CA GLY A 176 11.14 -10.80 -29.95
C GLY A 176 10.02 -11.35 -29.05
N HIS A 177 10.19 -12.47 -28.36
CA HIS A 177 9.08 -13.07 -27.60
C HIS A 177 9.49 -13.55 -26.21
N VAL A 178 8.69 -13.16 -25.22
CA VAL A 178 8.71 -13.73 -23.88
C VAL A 178 7.50 -14.63 -23.73
N GLU A 179 7.74 -15.86 -23.29
CA GLU A 179 6.68 -16.80 -22.98
C GLU A 179 6.53 -16.94 -21.47
N PHE A 180 5.28 -16.87 -21.02
CA PHE A 180 4.86 -17.20 -19.68
C PHE A 180 4.05 -18.49 -19.74
N LEU A 181 4.48 -19.51 -19.01
CA LEU A 181 3.76 -20.75 -18.78
C LEU A 181 3.23 -20.74 -17.35
N ILE A 182 1.93 -20.94 -17.18
CA ILE A 182 1.26 -20.98 -15.88
C ILE A 182 0.33 -22.19 -15.87
N GLY A 183 0.79 -23.30 -15.26
CA GLY A 183 0.11 -24.58 -15.39
C GLY A 183 0.02 -25.00 -16.86
N ASP A 184 -1.20 -25.16 -17.36
CA ASP A 184 -1.47 -25.50 -18.76
C ASP A 184 -1.73 -24.26 -19.64
N GLU A 185 -1.74 -23.06 -19.05
CA GLU A 185 -1.93 -21.80 -19.78
C GLU A 185 -0.62 -21.25 -20.32
N ARG A 186 -0.67 -20.71 -21.54
CA ARG A 186 0.47 -20.13 -22.24
C ARG A 186 0.13 -18.71 -22.69
N LEU A 187 0.93 -17.74 -22.24
CA LEU A 187 0.88 -16.36 -22.71
C LEU A 187 2.17 -16.03 -23.45
N LEU A 188 2.05 -15.58 -24.69
CA LEU A 188 3.17 -15.10 -25.49
C LEU A 188 3.08 -13.58 -25.58
N VAL A 189 4.11 -12.89 -25.08
CA VAL A 189 4.22 -11.44 -25.16
C VAL A 189 5.25 -11.11 -26.23
N GLU A 190 4.79 -10.43 -27.28
CA GLU A 190 5.67 -9.85 -28.29
C GLU A 190 6.38 -8.64 -27.70
N ARG A 191 7.71 -8.67 -27.75
CA ARG A 191 8.58 -7.55 -27.46
C ARG A 191 8.63 -6.69 -28.71
N THR A 192 7.72 -5.72 -28.81
CA THR A 192 7.94 -4.58 -29.72
C THR A 192 9.19 -3.87 -29.23
N GLY A 193 10.27 -3.97 -29.99
CA GLY A 193 11.55 -3.37 -29.62
C GLY A 193 11.42 -1.86 -29.51
N ASP A 194 11.58 -1.34 -28.30
CA ASP A 194 11.96 0.05 -28.10
C ASP A 194 13.14 0.09 -27.13
N PRO A 195 14.32 0.58 -27.55
CA PRO A 195 15.46 0.71 -26.65
C PRO A 195 15.15 1.81 -25.62
N MET A 196 14.93 1.43 -24.36
CA MET A 196 15.03 2.29 -23.17
C MET A 196 14.72 3.78 -23.44
N HIS A 197 13.45 4.11 -23.71
CA HIS A 197 12.98 5.47 -23.48
C HIS A 197 12.59 5.60 -22.01
N ALA A 198 13.55 6.10 -21.24
CA ALA A 198 13.23 6.88 -20.06
C ALA A 198 12.53 8.15 -20.56
N ASP A 199 11.24 8.33 -20.27
CA ASP A 199 10.61 9.64 -20.11
C ASP A 199 9.23 9.49 -19.47
N ALA A 200 9.06 10.25 -18.38
CA ALA A 200 7.84 10.68 -17.68
C ALA A 200 6.56 9.81 -17.77
N GLU A 201 6.26 9.08 -16.68
CA GLU A 201 4.87 8.68 -16.41
C GLU A 201 4.08 9.91 -15.93
N ASP A 202 3.30 10.48 -16.83
CA ASP A 202 2.15 11.33 -16.52
C ASP A 202 1.18 10.54 -15.62
N LEU A 203 0.97 11.05 -14.40
CA LEU A 203 -0.12 10.60 -13.54
C LEU A 203 -1.46 10.97 -14.21
N PRO A 204 -2.51 10.13 -14.11
CA PRO A 204 -3.82 10.46 -14.65
C PRO A 204 -4.35 11.73 -13.98
N GLU A 205 -4.75 12.72 -14.79
CA GLU A 205 -5.38 13.94 -14.32
C GLU A 205 -6.67 13.60 -13.55
N ASP A 206 -6.76 14.21 -12.36
CA ASP A 206 -7.86 14.11 -11.41
C ASP A 206 -9.24 14.23 -12.07
N ILE A 207 -10.16 13.34 -11.71
CA ILE A 207 -11.58 13.58 -11.89
C ILE A 207 -11.97 14.69 -10.90
N SER A 208 -12.22 15.87 -11.45
CA SER A 208 -12.80 17.02 -10.75
C SER A 208 -14.22 16.72 -10.28
N ASP A 209 -14.48 16.90 -8.98
CA ASP A 209 -15.54 17.75 -8.41
C ASP A 209 -15.35 17.94 -6.90
#